data_AF-A0A359C9A9-F1
#
_entry.id   AF-A0A359C9A9-F1
#
_cell.length_a   1.000
_cell.length_b   1.000
_cell.length_c   1.000
_cell.angle_alpha   90.00
_cell.angle_beta   90.00
_cell.angle_gamma   90.00
#
_symmetry.space_group_name_H-M   'P 1'
#
loop_
_entity.id
_entity.type
_entity.pdbx_description
1 polymer ?
#
loop_
_entity_poly.entity_id
_entity_poly.type
_entity_poly.pdbx_seq_one_letter_code
_entity_poly.pdbx_strand_id
1 'polypeptide(L)'
;ADAVVDWLDNDDTPRVGGAESAFYLSQPFPYKAKNDFLDTVYELRLVRGITPEVFETLQPFVTVHSSGKVNLNTAPKQILMALSAGQDAAEEGEITGTTADEIIEYRTEKPFRQAAEIRNVSPFLFDLYQKTRFRDLVDVRGTAFHIRSTGEFAGTERTIDTVGIRAGKAIHWRTWRVE
;
A
#
# COMPACT_ATOMS: atom_id res chain seq x y z
N ALA A 1 -9.41 0.26 -11.09
CA ALA A 1 -9.24 0.72 -9.69
C ALA A 1 -10.60 0.92 -9.02
N ASP A 2 -11.60 1.37 -9.78
CA ASP A 2 -12.95 1.71 -9.28
C ASP A 2 -13.60 0.60 -8.46
N ALA A 3 -13.53 -0.66 -8.89
CA ALA A 3 -14.09 -1.78 -8.13
C ALA A 3 -13.47 -1.97 -6.73
N VAL A 4 -12.19 -1.60 -6.54
CA VAL A 4 -11.55 -1.61 -5.20
C VAL A 4 -12.04 -0.44 -4.36
N VAL A 5 -12.36 0.71 -4.99
CA VAL A 5 -12.91 1.87 -4.29
C VAL A 5 -14.34 1.60 -3.84
N ASP A 6 -15.19 1.09 -4.74
CA ASP A 6 -16.57 0.64 -4.43
C ASP A 6 -16.57 -0.47 -3.36
N TRP A 7 -15.54 -1.33 -3.30
CA TRP A 7 -15.45 -2.33 -2.24
C TRP A 7 -15.23 -1.72 -0.84
N LEU A 8 -14.60 -0.54 -0.78
CA LEU A 8 -14.09 0.09 0.43
C LEU A 8 -14.96 1.24 0.96
N ASP A 9 -15.71 1.93 0.10
CA ASP A 9 -16.56 3.03 0.52
C ASP A 9 -17.87 2.53 1.16
N ASN A 10 -18.58 3.43 1.84
CA ASN A 10 -19.68 3.04 2.72
C ASN A 10 -21.06 3.16 2.06
N ASP A 11 -21.11 3.17 0.73
CA ASP A 11 -22.35 3.27 -0.05
C ASP A 11 -22.54 2.05 -0.97
N ASP A 12 -23.57 2.06 -1.82
CA ASP A 12 -23.88 0.96 -2.77
C ASP A 12 -24.05 1.52 -4.19
N THR A 13 -23.41 2.66 -4.50
CA THR A 13 -23.52 3.39 -5.76
C THR A 13 -22.32 3.11 -6.65
N PRO A 14 -22.47 2.26 -7.69
CA PRO A 14 -21.31 1.81 -8.44
C PRO A 14 -20.71 2.93 -9.29
N ARG A 15 -19.38 3.02 -9.27
CA ARG A 15 -18.63 3.87 -10.21
C ARG A 15 -18.65 3.27 -11.61
N VAL A 16 -18.27 4.08 -12.60
CA VAL A 16 -18.03 3.58 -13.96
C VAL A 16 -16.87 2.59 -13.91
N GLY A 17 -17.11 1.34 -14.31
CA GLY A 17 -16.10 0.26 -14.18
C GLY A 17 -15.98 -0.33 -12.77
N GLY A 18 -16.78 0.16 -11.82
CA GLY A 18 -16.88 -0.33 -10.46
C GLY A 18 -17.78 -1.56 -10.30
N ALA A 19 -18.03 -1.93 -9.05
CA ALA A 19 -18.87 -3.06 -8.66
C ALA A 19 -19.28 -2.98 -7.19
N GLU A 20 -20.59 -2.97 -6.99
CA GLU A 20 -21.24 -2.92 -5.67
C GLU A 20 -21.97 -4.21 -5.33
N SER A 21 -22.64 -4.25 -4.17
CA SER A 21 -23.42 -5.41 -3.71
C SER A 21 -24.33 -6.00 -4.79
N ALA A 22 -25.00 -5.16 -5.60
CA ALA A 22 -25.86 -5.64 -6.68
C ALA A 22 -25.11 -6.49 -7.73
N PHE A 23 -23.87 -6.13 -8.06
CA PHE A 23 -23.03 -6.90 -8.98
C PHE A 23 -22.63 -8.23 -8.34
N TYR A 24 -22.14 -8.22 -7.10
CA TYR A 24 -21.67 -9.43 -6.42
C TYR A 24 -22.79 -10.42 -6.12
N LEU A 25 -24.00 -9.94 -5.79
CA LEU A 25 -25.19 -10.76 -5.59
C LEU A 25 -25.71 -11.43 -6.87
N SER A 26 -25.33 -10.92 -8.05
CA SER A 26 -25.70 -11.51 -9.35
C SER A 26 -24.76 -12.63 -9.80
N GLN A 27 -23.66 -12.88 -9.08
CA GLN A 27 -22.68 -13.91 -9.41
C GLN A 27 -23.16 -15.32 -9.03
N PRO A 28 -22.58 -16.39 -9.62
CA PRO A 28 -22.94 -17.78 -9.28
C PRO A 28 -22.78 -18.13 -7.80
N PHE A 29 -21.81 -17.50 -7.13
CA PHE A 29 -21.61 -17.58 -5.68
C PHE A 29 -21.85 -16.19 -5.10
N PRO A 30 -23.10 -15.86 -4.70
CA PRO A 30 -23.46 -14.49 -4.34
C PRO A 30 -22.92 -14.10 -2.97
N TYR A 31 -22.41 -12.87 -2.88
CA TYR A 31 -22.01 -12.19 -1.65
C TYR A 31 -22.26 -10.69 -1.80
N LYS A 32 -22.10 -9.93 -0.71
CA LYS A 32 -22.20 -8.47 -0.74
C LYS A 32 -20.81 -7.84 -0.85
N ALA A 33 -20.75 -6.63 -1.39
CA ALA A 33 -19.58 -5.78 -1.20
C ALA A 33 -19.41 -5.52 0.30
N LYS A 34 -18.16 -5.31 0.73
CA LYS A 34 -17.85 -5.16 2.15
C LYS A 34 -18.33 -3.82 2.69
N ASN A 35 -18.16 -2.78 1.89
CA ASN A 35 -18.47 -1.40 2.19
C ASN A 35 -17.79 -0.90 3.47
N ASP A 36 -16.57 -1.40 3.69
CA ASP A 36 -15.71 -1.13 4.84
C ASP A 36 -14.25 -1.48 4.48
N PHE A 37 -13.31 -1.08 5.34
CA PHE A 37 -11.91 -1.41 5.16
C PHE A 37 -11.64 -2.92 5.12
N LEU A 38 -10.61 -3.29 4.37
CA LEU A 38 -10.12 -4.68 4.30
C LEU A 38 -9.57 -5.09 5.69
N ASP A 39 -10.01 -6.25 6.18
CA ASP A 39 -9.40 -6.89 7.35
C ASP A 39 -8.11 -7.61 6.96
N THR A 40 -8.05 -8.10 5.72
CA THR A 40 -6.89 -8.79 5.17
C THR A 40 -6.69 -8.48 3.68
N VAL A 41 -5.43 -8.49 3.24
CA VAL A 41 -5.08 -8.27 1.84
C VAL A 41 -5.76 -9.30 0.93
N TYR A 42 -5.99 -10.53 1.41
CA TYR A 42 -6.61 -11.60 0.62
C TYR A 42 -8.06 -11.31 0.19
N GLU A 43 -8.76 -10.39 0.85
CA GLU A 43 -10.10 -9.95 0.44
C GLU A 43 -10.09 -9.26 -0.93
N LEU A 44 -8.94 -8.75 -1.40
CA LEU A 44 -8.81 -8.24 -2.76
C LEU A 44 -9.20 -9.29 -3.83
N ARG A 45 -9.07 -10.59 -3.54
CA ARG A 45 -9.49 -11.67 -4.46
C ARG A 45 -11.01 -11.76 -4.65
N LEU A 46 -11.79 -11.11 -3.78
CA LEU A 46 -13.25 -11.01 -3.90
C LEU A 46 -13.68 -9.81 -4.76
N VAL A 47 -12.76 -8.89 -5.04
CA VAL A 47 -13.05 -7.69 -5.80
C VAL A 47 -13.08 -8.00 -7.30
N ARG A 48 -14.08 -7.45 -7.99
CA ARG A 48 -14.23 -7.62 -9.44
C ARG A 48 -12.94 -7.24 -10.18
N GLY A 49 -12.48 -8.14 -11.05
CA GLY A 49 -11.32 -7.91 -11.91
C GLY A 49 -9.96 -8.23 -11.28
N ILE A 50 -9.92 -8.61 -9.99
CA ILE A 50 -8.71 -9.14 -9.36
C ILE A 50 -8.64 -10.65 -9.61
N THR A 51 -7.96 -11.03 -10.69
CA THR A 51 -7.65 -12.45 -10.95
C THR A 51 -6.55 -12.94 -10.00
N PRO A 52 -6.36 -14.27 -9.85
CA PRO A 52 -5.22 -14.80 -9.10
C PRO A 52 -3.88 -14.20 -9.54
N GLU A 53 -3.64 -14.06 -10.84
CA GLU A 53 -2.40 -13.52 -11.39
C GLU A 53 -2.20 -12.04 -11.04
N VAL A 54 -3.28 -11.25 -11.12
CA VAL A 54 -3.27 -9.85 -10.69
C VAL A 54 -3.00 -9.76 -9.19
N PHE A 55 -3.64 -10.61 -8.38
CA PHE A 55 -3.43 -10.64 -6.95
C PHE A 55 -1.99 -10.97 -6.58
N GLU A 56 -1.41 -12.02 -7.15
CA GLU A 56 -0.01 -12.40 -6.90
C GLU A 56 0.97 -11.28 -7.29
N THR A 57 0.64 -10.52 -8.34
CA THR A 57 1.45 -9.36 -8.75
C THR A 57 1.33 -8.19 -7.77
N LEU A 58 0.15 -7.95 -7.20
CA LEU A 58 -0.12 -6.83 -6.30
C LEU A 58 0.27 -7.10 -4.86
N GLN A 59 0.12 -8.34 -4.38
CA GLN A 59 0.29 -8.73 -2.99
C GLN A 59 1.57 -8.19 -2.34
N PRO A 60 2.76 -8.19 -2.99
CA PRO A 60 4.00 -7.69 -2.39
C PRO A 60 4.01 -6.17 -2.14
N PHE A 61 3.09 -5.43 -2.74
CA PHE A 61 3.09 -3.97 -2.78
C PHE A 61 1.95 -3.33 -1.98
N VAL A 62 1.01 -4.11 -1.46
CA VAL A 62 -0.17 -3.60 -0.74
C VAL A 62 -0.22 -4.08 0.71
N THR A 63 -0.87 -3.32 1.57
CA THR A 63 -1.06 -3.67 2.99
C THR A 63 -2.37 -3.11 3.52
N VAL A 64 -2.98 -3.81 4.47
CA VAL A 64 -4.12 -3.33 5.27
C VAL A 64 -3.67 -2.69 6.60
N HIS A 65 -2.38 -2.77 6.90
CA HIS A 65 -1.79 -2.26 8.14
C HIS A 65 -0.96 -1.01 7.83
N SER A 66 -1.60 0.16 7.84
CA SER A 66 -0.97 1.43 7.50
C SER A 66 -1.59 2.61 8.25
N SER A 67 -0.85 3.73 8.32
CA SER A 67 -1.40 5.05 8.66
C SER A 67 -2.08 5.75 7.47
N GLY A 68 -2.11 5.11 6.31
CA GLY A 68 -2.58 5.68 5.05
C GLY A 68 -1.49 6.40 4.25
N LYS A 69 -0.23 6.41 4.73
CA LYS A 69 0.90 7.08 4.07
C LYS A 69 2.03 6.11 3.74
N VAL A 70 2.75 6.41 2.66
CA VAL A 70 3.91 5.67 2.20
C VAL A 70 5.18 6.20 2.87
N ASN A 71 5.98 5.29 3.43
CA ASN A 71 7.28 5.64 4.00
C ASN A 71 8.35 5.77 2.90
N LEU A 72 8.80 6.99 2.63
CA LEU A 72 9.81 7.29 1.60
C LEU A 72 11.15 6.57 1.83
N ASN A 73 11.49 6.23 3.07
CA ASN A 73 12.74 5.55 3.39
C ASN A 73 12.72 4.05 3.07
N THR A 74 11.54 3.43 2.99
CA THR A 74 11.40 1.98 2.84
C THR A 74 10.56 1.56 1.64
N ALA A 75 9.86 2.49 0.99
CA ALA A 75 9.03 2.18 -0.17
C ALA A 75 9.86 1.55 -1.30
N PRO A 76 9.40 0.46 -1.93
CA PRO A 76 10.05 -0.09 -3.11
C PRO A 76 9.82 0.82 -4.32
N LYS A 77 10.63 0.63 -5.36
CA LYS A 77 10.62 1.44 -6.59
C LYS A 77 9.23 1.58 -7.20
N GLN A 78 8.50 0.47 -7.29
CA GLN A 78 7.15 0.41 -7.87
C GLN A 78 6.16 1.29 -7.10
N ILE A 79 6.28 1.34 -5.77
CA ILE A 79 5.43 2.19 -4.93
C ILE A 79 5.79 3.66 -5.10
N LEU A 80 7.08 3.99 -5.23
CA LEU A 80 7.50 5.37 -5.53
C LEU A 80 6.93 5.85 -6.86
N MET A 81 6.99 5.01 -7.89
CA MET A 81 6.42 5.32 -9.21
C MET A 81 4.89 5.49 -9.16
N ALA A 82 4.21 4.69 -8.33
CA ALA A 82 2.75 4.78 -8.18
C ALA A 82 2.27 6.04 -7.43
N LEU A 83 3.13 6.70 -6.65
CA LEU A 83 2.74 7.86 -5.82
C LEU A 83 2.36 9.10 -6.62
N SER A 84 2.84 9.24 -7.85
CA SER A 84 2.49 10.35 -8.74
C SER A 84 1.54 9.91 -9.85
N ALA A 85 0.91 8.74 -9.75
CA ALA A 85 -0.02 8.28 -10.77
C ALA A 85 -1.36 9.04 -10.71
N GLY A 86 -2.10 9.07 -11.82
CA GLY A 86 -3.45 9.67 -11.86
C GLY A 86 -3.43 11.17 -12.11
N GLN A 87 -4.15 11.96 -11.30
CA GLN A 87 -4.28 13.41 -11.54
C GLN A 87 -2.94 14.15 -11.35
N ASP A 88 -2.13 13.74 -10.37
CA ASP A 88 -0.83 14.33 -10.12
C ASP A 88 0.12 14.17 -11.34
N ALA A 89 0.05 13.02 -12.04
CA ALA A 89 0.78 12.75 -13.29
C ALA A 89 0.41 13.75 -14.40
N ALA A 90 -0.87 14.11 -14.49
CA ALA A 90 -1.39 14.99 -15.53
C ALA A 90 -1.01 16.45 -15.31
N GLU A 91 -0.74 16.85 -14.06
CA GLU A 91 -0.40 18.23 -13.70
C GLU A 91 1.10 18.50 -13.77
N GLU A 92 1.92 17.69 -13.08
CA GLU A 92 3.36 17.96 -12.92
C GLU A 92 4.26 16.87 -13.52
N GLY A 93 3.71 15.72 -13.89
CA GLY A 93 4.42 14.58 -14.46
C GLY A 93 4.58 13.41 -13.49
N GLU A 94 5.12 12.30 -14.02
CA GLU A 94 5.24 11.03 -13.28
C GLU A 94 6.65 10.82 -12.72
N ILE A 95 6.72 10.21 -11.54
CA ILE A 95 7.92 9.58 -11.01
C ILE A 95 8.25 8.41 -11.91
N THR A 96 9.15 8.66 -12.85
CA THR A 96 9.68 7.64 -13.75
C THR A 96 10.55 6.63 -12.99
N GLY A 97 10.89 5.52 -13.65
CA GLY A 97 11.86 4.57 -13.11
C GLY A 97 13.19 5.23 -12.74
N THR A 98 13.67 6.19 -13.54
CA THR A 98 14.90 6.95 -13.28
C THR A 98 14.75 7.83 -12.04
N THR A 99 13.66 8.59 -11.94
CA THR A 99 13.39 9.44 -10.77
C THR A 99 13.24 8.62 -9.49
N ALA A 100 12.62 7.43 -9.57
CA ALA A 100 12.55 6.53 -8.44
C ALA A 100 13.93 6.01 -8.01
N ASP A 101 14.84 5.73 -8.95
CA ASP A 101 16.22 5.36 -8.64
C ASP A 101 16.97 6.51 -7.96
N GLU A 102 16.80 7.76 -8.42
CA GLU A 102 17.38 8.96 -7.76
C GLU A 102 16.93 9.09 -6.30
N ILE A 103 15.65 8.84 -6.00
CA ILE A 103 15.12 8.84 -4.63
C ILE A 103 15.78 7.74 -3.79
N ILE A 104 15.95 6.55 -4.36
CA ILE A 104 16.55 5.38 -3.68
C ILE A 104 18.04 5.61 -3.41
N GLU A 105 18.77 6.18 -4.36
CA GLU A 105 20.18 6.55 -4.20
C GLU A 105 20.32 7.61 -3.11
N TYR A 106 19.53 8.69 -3.19
CA TYR A 106 19.55 9.77 -2.19
C TYR A 106 19.32 9.26 -0.77
N ARG A 107 18.28 8.44 -0.55
CA ARG A 107 17.92 7.94 0.78
C ARG A 107 18.93 6.92 1.33
N THR A 108 19.75 6.31 0.47
CA THR A 108 20.81 5.37 0.88
C THR A 108 21.94 6.11 1.57
N GLU A 109 22.33 7.28 1.05
CA GLU A 109 23.36 8.13 1.66
C GLU A 109 22.79 9.00 2.79
N LYS A 110 21.60 9.56 2.58
CA LYS A 110 20.97 10.51 3.49
C LYS A 110 19.48 10.17 3.66
N PRO A 111 19.14 9.25 4.59
CA PRO A 111 17.76 8.93 4.90
C PRO A 111 16.96 10.17 5.25
N PHE A 112 15.74 10.27 4.71
CA PHE A 112 14.87 11.42 4.93
C PHE A 112 14.44 11.49 6.40
N ARG A 113 14.61 12.65 7.02
CA ARG A 113 14.15 12.93 8.38
C ARG A 113 12.78 13.59 8.41
N GLN A 114 12.38 14.20 7.30
CA GLN A 114 11.07 14.80 7.08
C GLN A 114 10.66 14.56 5.63
N ALA A 115 9.37 14.33 5.39
CA ALA A 115 8.88 14.06 4.03
C ALA A 115 9.22 15.20 3.05
N ALA A 116 9.22 16.45 3.52
CA ALA A 116 9.54 17.62 2.72
C ALA A 116 11.00 17.68 2.21
N GLU A 117 11.90 16.82 2.71
CA GLU A 117 13.28 16.74 2.23
C GLU A 117 13.41 16.09 0.85
N ILE A 118 12.38 15.42 0.37
CA ILE A 118 12.33 14.86 -1.00
C ILE A 118 12.48 15.93 -2.09
N ARG A 119 12.13 17.18 -1.77
CA ARG A 119 12.33 18.35 -2.63
C ARG A 119 13.81 18.65 -2.94
N ASN A 120 14.72 18.07 -2.16
CA ASN A 120 16.17 18.24 -2.36
C ASN A 120 16.76 17.21 -3.32
N VAL A 121 15.97 16.21 -3.76
CA VAL A 121 16.44 15.17 -4.68
C VAL A 121 16.53 15.73 -6.10
N SER A 122 15.49 16.43 -6.57
CA SER A 122 15.49 17.06 -7.89
C SER A 122 14.46 18.22 -7.99
N PRO A 123 14.60 19.13 -8.96
CA PRO A 123 13.62 20.20 -9.20
C PRO A 123 12.21 19.67 -9.50
N PHE A 124 12.09 18.54 -10.19
CA PHE A 124 10.80 17.89 -10.44
C PHE A 124 10.12 17.48 -9.12
N LEU A 125 10.86 16.83 -8.21
CA LEU A 125 10.32 16.41 -6.91
C LEU A 125 10.04 17.60 -5.99
N PHE A 126 10.73 18.72 -6.20
CA PHE A 126 10.38 19.98 -5.54
C PHE A 126 8.96 20.42 -5.92
N ASP A 127 8.68 20.50 -7.22
CA ASP A 127 7.38 20.95 -7.75
C ASP A 127 6.27 19.96 -7.42
N LEU A 128 6.50 18.66 -7.63
CA LEU A 128 5.55 17.59 -7.31
C LEU A 128 5.09 17.69 -5.85
N TYR A 129 6.01 17.85 -4.90
CA TYR A 129 5.67 17.97 -3.49
C TYR A 129 4.88 19.25 -3.16
N GLN A 130 5.18 20.36 -3.82
CA GLN A 130 4.56 21.65 -3.50
C GLN A 130 3.18 21.83 -4.13
N LYS A 131 3.02 21.37 -5.37
CA LYS A 131 1.86 21.71 -6.19
C LYS A 131 0.77 20.63 -6.16
N THR A 132 1.14 19.38 -5.89
CA THR A 132 0.19 18.25 -5.94
C THR A 132 -0.17 17.71 -4.55
N ARG A 133 -1.03 16.68 -4.51
CA ARG A 133 -1.39 15.96 -3.28
C ARG A 133 -0.33 14.97 -2.82
N PHE A 134 0.78 14.82 -3.55
CA PHE A 134 1.90 13.96 -3.18
C PHE A 134 2.31 14.09 -1.71
N ARG A 135 2.39 15.32 -1.18
CA ARG A 135 2.72 15.60 0.23
C ARG A 135 1.79 14.95 1.26
N ASP A 136 0.54 14.68 0.88
CA ASP A 136 -0.46 14.09 1.76
C ASP A 136 -0.32 12.56 1.82
N LEU A 137 0.32 11.96 0.80
CA LEU A 137 0.47 10.52 0.62
C LEU A 137 1.75 9.96 1.26
N VAL A 138 2.68 10.81 1.70
CA VAL A 138 4.02 10.39 2.12
C VAL A 138 4.35 10.74 3.57
N ASP A 139 5.18 9.90 4.19
CA ASP A 139 5.81 10.10 5.50
C ASP A 139 7.23 9.50 5.45
N VAL A 140 8.01 9.65 6.52
CA VAL A 140 9.33 9.03 6.73
C VAL A 140 9.33 8.01 7.87
N ARG A 141 8.20 7.90 8.58
CA ARG A 141 8.02 7.01 9.72
C ARG A 141 7.02 5.91 9.40
N GLY A 142 7.40 4.66 9.73
CA GLY A 142 6.46 3.54 9.81
C GLY A 142 5.92 3.36 11.23
N THR A 143 4.65 2.97 11.33
CA THR A 143 4.03 2.50 12.58
C THR A 143 3.72 1.00 12.55
N ALA A 144 3.56 0.42 11.36
CA ALA A 144 3.36 -1.01 11.18
C ALA A 144 4.66 -1.71 10.79
N PHE A 145 4.88 -2.90 11.35
CA PHE A 145 6.06 -3.73 11.09
C PHE A 145 5.60 -5.16 10.86
N HIS A 146 6.05 -5.75 9.75
CA HIS A 146 5.90 -7.18 9.47
C HIS A 146 7.14 -7.91 9.96
N ILE A 147 6.94 -8.95 10.77
CA ILE A 147 8.01 -9.74 11.37
C ILE A 147 7.77 -11.20 11.01
N ARG A 148 8.79 -11.81 10.42
CA ARG A 148 8.88 -13.23 10.17
C ARG A 148 9.99 -13.81 11.03
N SER A 149 9.66 -14.77 11.90
CA SER A 149 10.61 -15.39 12.81
C SER A 149 10.53 -16.91 12.70
N THR A 150 11.67 -17.55 12.46
CA THR A 150 11.76 -19.00 12.27
C THR A 150 12.55 -19.62 13.41
N GLY A 151 11.99 -20.67 14.00
CA GLY A 151 12.62 -21.45 15.06
C GLY A 151 12.77 -22.90 14.65
N GLU A 152 13.90 -23.49 14.99
CA GLU A 152 14.19 -24.91 14.76
C GLU A 152 14.45 -25.62 16.09
N PHE A 153 13.81 -26.76 16.30
CA PHE A 153 14.10 -27.64 17.43
C PHE A 153 13.94 -29.10 17.03
N ALA A 154 14.96 -29.92 17.32
CA ALA A 154 14.97 -31.35 17.03
C ALA A 154 14.56 -31.69 15.57
N GLY A 155 15.05 -30.92 14.60
CA GLY A 155 14.75 -31.09 13.17
C GLY A 155 13.34 -30.66 12.75
N THR A 156 12.56 -30.05 13.64
CA THR A 156 11.28 -29.40 13.31
C THR A 156 11.50 -27.91 13.17
N GLU A 157 11.15 -27.35 12.00
CA GLU A 157 11.14 -25.92 11.75
C GLU A 157 9.70 -25.38 11.82
N ARG A 158 9.54 -24.22 12.44
CA ARG A 158 8.28 -23.46 12.45
C ARG A 158 8.56 -21.99 12.22
N THR A 159 7.72 -21.37 11.40
CA THR A 159 7.80 -19.94 11.13
C THR A 159 6.57 -19.24 11.69
N ILE A 160 6.78 -18.16 12.43
CA ILE A 160 5.73 -17.22 12.83
C ILE A 160 5.80 -16.01 11.91
N ASP A 161 4.67 -15.71 11.28
CA ASP A 161 4.47 -14.51 10.48
C ASP A 161 3.48 -13.60 11.23
N THR A 162 3.91 -12.37 11.57
CA THR A 162 3.13 -11.46 12.43
C THR A 162 3.27 -10.01 12.02
N VAL A 163 2.22 -9.21 12.31
CA VAL A 163 2.24 -7.76 12.16
C VAL A 163 2.07 -7.08 13.50
N GLY A 164 3.03 -6.20 13.83
CA GLY A 164 3.02 -5.36 15.01
C GLY A 164 2.78 -3.90 14.67
N ILE A 165 1.91 -3.23 15.42
CA ILE A 165 1.69 -1.78 15.35
C ILE A 165 2.35 -1.11 16.55
N ARG A 166 3.29 -0.21 16.28
CA ARG A 166 3.96 0.57 17.31
C ARG A 166 3.05 1.69 17.82
N ALA A 167 2.80 1.70 19.13
CA ALA A 167 2.15 2.79 19.85
C ALA A 167 3.08 3.28 20.97
N GLY A 168 3.69 4.46 20.77
CA GLY A 168 4.73 4.97 21.67
C GLY A 168 5.95 4.06 21.68
N LYS A 169 6.27 3.51 22.86
CA LYS A 169 7.38 2.56 23.07
C LYS A 169 6.96 1.08 23.01
N ALA A 170 5.66 0.79 22.85
CA ALA A 170 5.12 -0.55 22.81
C ALA A 170 4.80 -1.00 21.38
N ILE A 171 4.83 -2.31 21.14
CA ILE A 171 4.31 -2.94 19.92
C ILE A 171 3.06 -3.73 20.31
N HIS A 172 1.95 -3.44 19.64
CA HIS A 172 0.72 -4.20 19.74
C HIS A 172 0.61 -5.15 18.56
N TRP A 173 0.65 -6.45 18.84
CA TRP A 173 0.49 -7.50 17.83
C TRP A 173 -0.95 -7.52 17.35
N ARG A 174 -1.15 -7.40 16.03
CA ARG A 174 -2.48 -7.38 15.40
C ARG A 174 -2.89 -8.76 14.91
N THR A 175 -1.98 -9.46 14.28
CA THR A 175 -2.20 -10.79 13.73
C THR A 175 -0.92 -11.61 13.83
N TRP A 176 -1.06 -12.92 13.96
CA TRP A 176 0.03 -13.87 13.83
C TRP A 176 -0.50 -15.18 13.26
N ARG A 177 0.31 -15.86 12.48
CA ARG A 177 0.05 -17.22 11.99
C ARG A 177 1.31 -18.06 12.06
N VAL A 178 1.11 -19.36 12.21
CA VAL A 178 2.20 -20.35 12.12
C VAL A 178 2.16 -20.94 10.72
N GLU A 179 3.31 -20.89 10.05
CA GLU A 179 3.61 -21.63 8.81
C GLU A 179 4.34 -22.94 9.16
#